data_AF-A0A1Y2H6U5-F1
#
_entry.id   AF-A0A1Y2H6U5-F1
#
_cell.length_a   1.000
_cell.length_b   1.000
_cell.length_c   1.000
_cell.angle_alpha   90.00
_cell.angle_beta   90.00
_cell.angle_gamma   90.00
#
_symmetry.space_group_name_H-M   'P 1'
#
loop_
_entity.id
_entity.type
_entity.pdbx_description
1 polymer ?
#
loop_
_entity_poly.entity_id
_entity_poly.type
_entity_poly.pdbx_seq_one_letter_code
_entity_poly.pdbx_strand_id
1 'polypeptide(L)'
;MFDKQALLEQDLHDLKLRYELLEGDRKAYYEQSQLTISANKDEIAKLRTQNKELRLALGKVKKTNGLDKNIDRVHMTELEKLDQRVNELHKKADEMMAIARAKEVALQALRDKLRDLQAESALVREVAEKSEQAAMMRRLENQLDKAEIKWHEAQAIRKVYEEILALLHEERQSFDAQLAHFERTLRAKRADAAELELMSRDAHHARDLARGELARIEAQIAEDRKRRDKDLVARRELVRHKLEASEKLEQALLASTLANDSTARSGESEVNASVAEADALAERVAEYEELIKHIKEATGVDDLRQVVAKFEEQRDTRERLSELARTNETKLNAAKASRTDALTSLDEALVLGEHKGAAAKAAARELESQLQLEQNKLRDVAERHERMVKMLASVKSGIVHLWDKVKEDRSQKTECKDQDIGSVLEMCMTKIMSLLQAINGKDIAIEGDLSAIPVHLTTQNTRVRLLPSAFESEDDDSDNGGTGGNGVGEAGDDEGHTTVVPDRDAIKKATMAMLNARNKGKGGRKKKKKGGADDEDEDVSD
;
A
#
# COMPACT_ATOMS: atom_id res chain seq x y z
N MET A 1 -18.82 178.20 44.29
CA MET A 1 -18.99 176.85 44.89
C MET A 1 -20.42 176.31 44.73
N PHE A 2 -21.43 177.13 44.41
CA PHE A 2 -22.83 176.68 44.31
C PHE A 2 -23.20 175.93 43.01
N ASP A 3 -22.48 176.13 41.88
CA ASP A 3 -22.85 175.48 40.60
C ASP A 3 -22.51 173.98 40.50
N LYS A 4 -21.50 173.50 41.25
CA LYS A 4 -21.12 172.08 41.21
C LYS A 4 -22.12 171.18 41.92
N GLN A 5 -22.85 171.70 42.91
CA GLN A 5 -23.83 170.93 43.68
C GLN A 5 -25.12 170.73 42.88
N ALA A 6 -25.58 171.77 42.17
CA ALA A 6 -26.73 171.68 41.27
C ALA A 6 -26.45 170.73 40.09
N LEU A 7 -25.24 170.76 39.53
CA LEU A 7 -24.85 169.84 38.45
C LEU A 7 -24.82 168.38 38.93
N LEU A 8 -24.31 168.13 40.15
CA LEU A 8 -24.29 166.79 40.74
C LEU A 8 -25.69 166.26 41.04
N GLU A 9 -26.61 167.12 41.48
CA GLU A 9 -28.01 166.78 41.69
C GLU A 9 -28.73 166.49 40.37
N GLN A 10 -28.42 167.24 39.31
CA GLN A 10 -28.93 167.01 37.97
C GLN A 10 -28.42 165.69 37.38
N ASP A 11 -27.11 165.40 37.50
CA ASP A 11 -26.52 164.13 37.07
C ASP A 11 -27.08 162.93 37.86
N LEU A 12 -27.34 163.12 39.16
CA LEU A 12 -27.93 162.09 40.01
C LEU A 12 -29.42 161.87 39.70
N HIS A 13 -30.14 162.92 39.31
CA HIS A 13 -31.51 162.82 38.82
C HIS A 13 -31.57 162.11 37.46
N ASP A 14 -30.69 162.45 36.52
CA ASP A 14 -30.57 161.77 35.23
C ASP A 14 -30.18 160.29 35.39
N LEU A 15 -29.29 159.98 36.33
CA LEU A 15 -28.92 158.59 36.62
C LEU A 15 -30.09 157.79 37.23
N LYS A 16 -30.89 158.40 38.11
CA LYS A 16 -32.12 157.80 38.65
C LYS A 16 -33.15 157.56 37.54
N LEU A 17 -33.36 158.53 36.66
CA LEU A 17 -34.28 158.41 35.52
C LEU A 17 -33.84 157.30 34.56
N ARG A 18 -32.53 157.18 34.30
CA ARG A 18 -31.97 156.11 33.48
C ARG A 18 -32.09 154.74 34.16
N TYR A 19 -31.97 154.66 35.47
CA TYR A 19 -32.18 153.42 36.24
C TYR A 19 -33.65 152.99 36.22
N GLU A 20 -34.59 153.90 36.43
CA GLU A 20 -36.03 153.64 36.31
C GLU A 20 -36.41 153.17 34.89
N LEU A 21 -35.82 153.77 33.85
CA LEU A 21 -36.02 153.33 32.48
C LEU A 21 -35.48 151.90 32.25
N LEU A 22 -34.28 151.60 32.77
CA LEU A 22 -33.69 150.25 32.67
C LEU A 22 -34.49 149.20 33.44
N GLU A 23 -35.04 149.55 34.60
CA GLU A 23 -35.95 148.68 35.36
C GLU A 23 -37.28 148.48 34.63
N GLY A 24 -37.80 149.54 33.98
CA GLY A 24 -38.95 149.47 33.09
C GLY A 24 -38.70 148.51 31.91
N ASP A 25 -37.57 148.66 31.22
CA ASP A 25 -37.19 147.78 30.12
C ASP A 25 -37.00 146.34 30.62
N ARG A 26 -36.28 146.13 31.73
CA ARG A 26 -36.10 144.80 32.32
C ARG A 26 -37.44 144.15 32.68
N LYS A 27 -38.40 144.92 33.21
CA LYS A 27 -39.73 144.45 33.53
C LYS A 27 -40.53 144.12 32.26
N ALA A 28 -40.50 144.98 31.25
CA ALA A 28 -41.13 144.74 29.96
C ALA A 28 -40.56 143.50 29.26
N TYR A 29 -39.24 143.30 29.27
CA TYR A 29 -38.61 142.09 28.73
C TYR A 29 -39.02 140.84 29.51
N TYR A 30 -39.12 140.91 30.83
CA TYR A 30 -39.56 139.78 31.65
C TYR A 30 -41.05 139.45 31.38
N GLU A 31 -41.91 140.45 31.31
CA GLU A 31 -43.34 140.28 31.01
C GLU A 31 -43.53 139.75 29.59
N GLN A 32 -42.81 140.26 28.60
CA GLN A 32 -42.85 139.76 27.23
C GLN A 32 -42.29 138.34 27.13
N SER A 33 -41.24 138.00 27.87
CA SER A 33 -40.72 136.63 27.95
C SER A 33 -41.76 135.69 28.57
N GLN A 34 -42.43 136.09 29.66
CA GLN A 34 -43.48 135.29 30.30
C GLN A 34 -44.71 135.11 29.41
N LEU A 35 -45.13 136.15 28.69
CA LEU A 35 -46.19 136.05 27.69
C LEU A 35 -45.81 135.09 26.57
N THR A 36 -44.57 135.17 26.07
CA THR A 36 -44.06 134.25 25.04
C THR A 36 -44.03 132.81 25.55
N ILE A 37 -43.58 132.59 26.80
CA ILE A 37 -43.58 131.28 27.44
C ILE A 37 -45.02 130.76 27.62
N SER A 38 -45.97 131.60 28.00
CA SER A 38 -47.38 131.24 28.13
C SER A 38 -47.98 130.86 26.78
N ALA A 39 -47.75 131.66 25.74
CA ALA A 39 -48.22 131.37 24.38
C ALA A 39 -47.66 130.04 23.85
N ASN A 40 -46.35 129.78 24.07
CA ASN A 40 -45.72 128.53 23.69
C ASN A 40 -46.30 127.33 24.47
N LYS A 41 -46.64 127.49 25.76
CA LYS A 41 -47.29 126.44 26.55
C LYS A 41 -48.69 126.11 26.00
N ASP A 42 -49.46 127.12 25.62
CA ASP A 42 -50.79 126.93 25.03
C ASP A 42 -50.72 126.26 23.65
N GLU A 43 -49.72 126.61 22.84
CA GLU A 43 -49.48 125.97 21.54
C GLU A 43 -49.10 124.49 21.69
N ILE A 44 -48.22 124.16 22.65
CA ILE A 44 -47.89 122.76 22.97
C ILE A 44 -49.13 122.00 23.42
N ALA A 45 -50.02 122.61 24.21
CA ALA A 45 -51.26 121.98 24.64
C ALA A 45 -52.17 121.66 23.44
N LYS A 46 -52.34 122.60 22.51
CA LYS A 46 -53.10 122.40 21.26
C LYS A 46 -52.50 121.31 20.37
N LEU A 47 -51.17 121.28 20.20
CA LEU A 47 -50.50 120.24 19.41
C LEU A 47 -50.65 118.85 20.02
N ARG A 48 -50.71 118.75 21.36
CA ARG A 48 -50.94 117.48 22.06
C ARG A 48 -52.37 116.97 21.87
N THR A 49 -53.38 117.84 21.90
CA THR A 49 -54.77 117.41 21.64
C THR A 49 -54.94 116.97 20.19
N GLN A 50 -54.40 117.73 19.23
CA GLN A 50 -54.40 117.36 17.82
C GLN A 50 -53.67 116.03 17.56
N ASN A 51 -52.51 115.79 18.20
CA ASN A 51 -51.84 114.50 18.09
C ASN A 51 -52.68 113.35 18.65
N LYS A 52 -53.41 113.57 19.75
CA LYS A 52 -54.31 112.56 20.33
C LYS A 52 -55.46 112.25 19.37
N GLU A 53 -56.05 113.27 18.76
CA GLU A 53 -57.12 113.11 17.76
C GLU A 53 -56.63 112.40 16.49
N LEU A 54 -55.47 112.78 15.96
CA LEU A 54 -54.85 112.12 14.80
C LEU A 54 -54.54 110.65 15.10
N ARG A 55 -54.05 110.32 16.30
CA ARG A 55 -53.85 108.92 16.71
C ARG A 55 -55.16 108.14 16.78
N LEU A 56 -56.24 108.76 17.29
CA LEU A 56 -57.57 108.14 17.32
C LEU A 56 -58.14 107.94 15.90
N ALA A 57 -57.98 108.92 15.01
CA ALA A 57 -58.38 108.82 13.61
C ALA A 57 -57.61 107.72 12.88
N LEU A 58 -56.29 107.64 13.08
CA LEU A 58 -55.43 106.62 12.49
C LEU A 58 -55.76 105.22 13.04
N GLY A 59 -56.17 105.12 14.31
CA GLY A 59 -56.71 103.90 14.91
C GLY A 59 -58.03 103.45 14.25
N LYS A 60 -58.94 104.39 13.94
CA LYS A 60 -60.18 104.09 13.19
C LYS A 60 -59.89 103.62 11.77
N VAL A 61 -59.01 104.31 11.04
CA VAL A 61 -58.62 103.94 9.65
C VAL A 61 -57.96 102.55 9.60
N LYS A 62 -57.09 102.22 10.57
CA LYS A 62 -56.51 100.87 10.64
C LYS A 62 -57.57 99.79 10.90
N LYS A 63 -58.63 100.11 11.66
CA LYS A 63 -59.72 99.16 11.93
C LYS A 63 -60.64 98.98 10.72
N THR A 64 -60.87 100.03 9.91
CA THR A 64 -61.65 99.93 8.66
C THR A 64 -60.86 99.25 7.53
N ASN A 65 -59.56 99.52 7.38
CA ASN A 65 -58.73 98.85 6.36
C ASN A 65 -58.50 97.35 6.65
N GLY A 66 -58.78 96.89 7.88
CA GLY A 66 -58.81 95.46 8.20
C GLY A 66 -60.03 94.72 7.65
N LEU A 67 -61.13 95.45 7.36
CA LEU A 67 -62.36 94.89 6.80
C LEU A 67 -62.30 94.77 5.26
N ASP A 68 -61.61 95.68 4.57
CA ASP A 68 -61.43 95.61 3.10
C ASP A 68 -60.59 94.39 2.65
N LYS A 69 -59.57 94.00 3.43
CA LYS A 69 -58.77 92.79 3.12
C LYS A 69 -59.55 91.49 3.22
N ASN A 70 -60.70 91.49 3.89
CA ASN A 70 -61.58 90.32 3.98
C ASN A 70 -62.57 90.22 2.81
N ILE A 71 -62.82 91.30 2.07
CA ILE A 71 -63.72 91.29 0.91
C ILE A 71 -63.00 90.69 -0.31
N ASP A 72 -61.71 91.02 -0.52
CA ASP A 72 -60.90 90.43 -1.60
C ASP A 72 -60.63 88.93 -1.42
N ARG A 73 -60.65 88.43 -0.17
CA ARG A 73 -60.48 86.99 0.11
C ARG A 73 -61.71 86.15 -0.26
N VAL A 74 -62.90 86.77 -0.31
CA VAL A 74 -64.16 86.07 -0.60
C VAL A 74 -64.49 86.10 -2.10
N HIS A 75 -63.87 86.99 -2.88
CA HIS A 75 -64.09 87.14 -4.32
C HIS A 75 -62.87 86.77 -5.21
N MET A 76 -61.97 85.89 -4.76
CA MET A 76 -61.03 85.25 -5.68
C MET A 76 -61.80 84.24 -6.53
N THR A 77 -61.95 84.52 -7.82
CA THR A 77 -62.57 83.60 -8.78
C THR A 77 -61.76 82.30 -8.81
N GLU A 78 -62.41 81.16 -9.06
CA GLU A 78 -61.73 79.86 -9.11
C GLU A 78 -60.55 79.86 -10.09
N LEU A 79 -60.65 80.67 -11.17
CA LEU A 79 -59.60 80.91 -12.16
C LEU A 79 -58.32 81.51 -11.56
N GLU A 80 -58.43 82.53 -10.70
CA GLU A 80 -57.24 83.17 -10.12
C GLU A 80 -56.54 82.26 -9.09
N LYS A 81 -57.31 81.39 -8.41
CA LYS A 81 -56.73 80.34 -7.55
C LYS A 81 -56.01 79.28 -8.37
N LEU A 82 -56.55 78.91 -9.53
CA LEU A 82 -55.91 78.03 -10.50
C LEU A 82 -54.62 78.65 -11.07
N ASP A 83 -54.63 79.93 -11.45
CA ASP A 83 -53.44 80.63 -11.93
C ASP A 83 -52.35 80.75 -10.86
N GLN A 84 -52.72 81.02 -9.60
CA GLN A 84 -51.76 80.98 -8.49
C GLN A 84 -51.17 79.57 -8.33
N ARG A 85 -51.99 78.53 -8.44
CA ARG A 85 -51.55 77.12 -8.39
C ARG A 85 -50.60 76.78 -9.53
N VAL A 86 -50.88 77.23 -10.76
CA VAL A 86 -50.02 77.02 -11.92
C VAL A 86 -48.68 77.75 -11.74
N ASN A 87 -48.70 79.00 -11.26
CA ASN A 87 -47.48 79.75 -10.99
C ASN A 87 -46.64 79.13 -9.85
N GLU A 88 -47.27 78.59 -8.81
CA GLU A 88 -46.58 77.81 -7.78
C GLU A 88 -45.95 76.53 -8.35
N LEU A 89 -46.65 75.83 -9.24
CA LEU A 89 -46.13 74.64 -9.90
C LEU A 89 -44.97 74.96 -10.84
N HIS A 90 -45.04 76.07 -11.60
CA HIS A 90 -43.92 76.53 -12.42
C HIS A 90 -42.70 76.88 -11.58
N LYS A 91 -42.86 77.63 -10.48
CA LYS A 91 -41.75 77.92 -9.55
C LYS A 91 -41.12 76.66 -8.99
N LYS A 92 -41.93 75.69 -8.58
CA LYS A 92 -41.45 74.38 -8.12
C LYS A 92 -40.74 73.60 -9.23
N ALA A 93 -41.23 73.66 -10.46
CA ALA A 93 -40.57 73.04 -11.61
C ALA A 93 -39.22 73.69 -11.91
N ASP A 94 -39.13 75.01 -11.89
CA ASP A 94 -37.90 75.77 -12.07
C ASP A 94 -36.88 75.49 -10.97
N GLU A 95 -37.32 75.44 -9.71
CA GLU A 95 -36.49 75.03 -8.56
C GLU A 95 -35.96 73.61 -8.73
N MET A 96 -36.80 72.66 -9.13
CA MET A 96 -36.40 71.27 -9.37
C MET A 96 -35.44 71.16 -10.56
N MET A 97 -35.64 71.93 -11.63
CA MET A 97 -34.72 72.00 -12.77
C MET A 97 -33.37 72.61 -12.37
N ALA A 98 -33.34 73.63 -11.52
CA ALA A 98 -32.11 74.21 -11.01
C ALA A 98 -31.33 73.19 -10.15
N ILE A 99 -32.03 72.45 -9.28
CA ILE A 99 -31.43 71.37 -8.46
C ILE A 99 -30.90 70.25 -9.35
N ALA A 100 -31.65 69.83 -10.37
CA ALA A 100 -31.22 68.80 -11.32
C ALA A 100 -29.93 69.21 -12.04
N ARG A 101 -29.89 70.43 -12.59
CA ARG A 101 -28.68 70.98 -13.24
C ARG A 101 -27.49 71.06 -12.29
N ALA A 102 -27.69 71.51 -11.04
CA ALA A 102 -26.62 71.55 -10.05
C ALA A 102 -26.07 70.14 -9.74
N LYS A 103 -26.94 69.14 -9.65
CA LYS A 103 -26.55 67.74 -9.46
C LYS A 103 -25.85 67.16 -10.69
N GLU A 104 -26.26 67.51 -11.90
CA GLU A 104 -25.60 67.09 -13.14
C GLU A 104 -24.17 67.61 -13.23
N VAL A 105 -23.96 68.90 -12.92
CA VAL A 105 -22.62 69.50 -12.87
C VAL A 105 -21.76 68.84 -11.80
N ALA A 106 -22.32 68.57 -10.62
CA ALA A 106 -21.60 67.86 -9.56
C ALA A 106 -21.23 66.42 -9.99
N LEU A 107 -22.13 65.70 -10.66
CA LEU A 107 -21.88 64.36 -11.19
C LEU A 107 -20.82 64.37 -12.29
N GLN A 108 -20.80 65.37 -13.17
CA GLN A 108 -19.75 65.53 -14.16
C GLN A 108 -18.40 65.76 -13.49
N ALA A 109 -18.32 66.67 -12.51
CA ALA A 109 -17.09 66.90 -11.75
C ALA A 109 -16.60 65.66 -10.99
N LEU A 110 -17.52 64.84 -10.45
CA LEU A 110 -17.19 63.56 -9.81
C LEU A 110 -16.69 62.52 -10.83
N ARG A 111 -17.29 62.45 -12.01
CA ARG A 111 -16.84 61.57 -13.11
C ARG A 111 -15.46 61.99 -13.62
N ASP A 112 -15.18 63.28 -13.70
CA ASP A 112 -13.88 63.81 -14.10
C ASP A 112 -12.81 63.41 -13.10
N LYS A 113 -13.06 63.65 -11.80
CA LYS A 113 -12.17 63.19 -10.72
C LYS A 113 -11.94 61.68 -10.74
N LEU A 114 -12.98 60.89 -11.01
CA LEU A 114 -12.86 59.44 -11.10
C LEU A 114 -11.98 59.02 -12.29
N ARG A 115 -12.10 59.69 -13.44
CA ARG A 115 -11.23 59.48 -14.59
C ARG A 115 -9.78 59.84 -14.29
N ASP A 116 -9.54 60.96 -13.61
CA ASP A 116 -8.21 61.40 -13.22
C ASP A 116 -7.55 60.38 -12.25
N LEU A 117 -8.28 59.93 -11.22
CA LEU A 117 -7.80 58.91 -10.29
C LEU A 117 -7.54 57.57 -10.99
N GLN A 118 -8.36 57.19 -11.96
CA GLN A 118 -8.13 55.98 -12.75
C GLN A 118 -6.85 56.11 -13.60
N ALA A 119 -6.63 57.25 -14.24
CA ALA A 119 -5.41 57.51 -15.00
C ALA A 119 -4.16 57.50 -14.11
N GLU A 120 -4.21 58.13 -12.93
CA GLU A 120 -3.13 58.09 -11.94
C GLU A 120 -2.86 56.66 -11.46
N SER A 121 -3.89 55.86 -11.18
CA SER A 121 -3.74 54.48 -10.74
C SER A 121 -3.08 53.59 -11.80
N ALA A 122 -3.42 53.79 -13.08
CA ALA A 122 -2.81 53.08 -14.19
C ALA A 122 -1.33 53.44 -14.33
N LEU A 123 -1.00 54.73 -14.18
CA LEU A 123 0.38 55.23 -14.25
C LEU A 123 1.23 54.68 -13.08
N VAL A 124 0.69 54.66 -11.86
CA VAL A 124 1.35 54.06 -10.70
C VAL A 124 1.59 52.56 -10.91
N ARG A 125 0.64 51.83 -11.49
CA ARG A 125 0.80 50.41 -11.79
C ARG A 125 1.89 50.16 -12.82
N GLU A 126 1.93 50.96 -13.89
CA GLU A 126 3.01 50.87 -14.89
C GLU A 126 4.38 51.20 -14.29
N VAL A 127 4.48 52.22 -13.45
CA VAL A 127 5.73 52.59 -12.76
C VAL A 127 6.15 51.50 -11.77
N ALA A 128 5.20 50.88 -11.06
CA ALA A 128 5.47 49.75 -10.17
C ALA A 128 5.96 48.51 -10.94
N GLU A 129 5.38 48.20 -12.10
CA GLU A 129 5.79 47.06 -12.93
C GLU A 129 7.14 47.27 -13.62
N LYS A 130 7.51 48.53 -13.89
CA LYS A 130 8.81 48.97 -14.43
C LYS A 130 9.82 49.34 -13.33
N SER A 131 9.43 49.27 -12.06
CA SER A 131 10.31 49.58 -10.93
C SER A 131 11.46 48.58 -10.89
N GLU A 132 12.67 49.07 -10.63
CA GLU A 132 13.87 48.24 -10.47
C GLU A 132 13.66 47.18 -9.37
N GLN A 133 12.84 47.48 -8.36
CA GLN A 133 12.46 46.55 -7.30
C GLN A 133 11.61 45.38 -7.83
N ALA A 134 10.67 45.64 -8.74
CA ALA A 134 9.86 44.59 -9.36
C ALA A 134 10.70 43.70 -10.29
N ALA A 135 11.66 44.30 -11.02
CA ALA A 135 12.63 43.54 -11.80
C ALA A 135 13.54 42.67 -10.91
N MET A 136 13.96 43.19 -9.76
CA MET A 136 14.75 42.44 -8.78
C MET A 136 13.95 41.28 -8.15
N MET A 137 12.67 41.50 -7.81
CA MET A 137 11.79 40.42 -7.32
C MET A 137 11.65 39.32 -8.35
N ARG A 138 11.37 39.64 -9.62
CA ARG A 138 11.31 38.63 -10.71
C ARG A 138 12.64 37.87 -10.86
N ARG A 139 13.78 38.55 -10.71
CA ARG A 139 15.09 37.90 -10.79
C ARG A 139 15.32 36.93 -9.63
N LEU A 140 14.96 37.33 -8.41
CA LEU A 140 15.09 36.49 -7.22
C LEU A 140 14.13 35.30 -7.28
N GLU A 141 12.90 35.50 -7.72
CA GLU A 141 11.91 34.43 -7.97
C GLU A 141 12.48 33.41 -8.98
N ASN A 142 12.97 33.87 -10.13
CA ASN A 142 13.61 32.98 -11.11
C ASN A 142 14.86 32.26 -10.57
N GLN A 143 15.60 32.88 -9.65
CA GLN A 143 16.75 32.23 -9.00
C GLN A 143 16.32 31.19 -7.99
N LEU A 144 15.24 31.45 -7.25
CA LEU A 144 14.63 30.51 -6.33
C LEU A 144 14.08 29.31 -7.08
N ASP A 145 13.27 29.52 -8.13
CA ASP A 145 12.72 28.44 -8.95
C ASP A 145 13.84 27.55 -9.52
N LYS A 146 14.94 28.16 -9.99
CA LYS A 146 16.12 27.41 -10.45
C LYS A 146 16.81 26.63 -9.34
N ALA A 147 16.86 27.17 -8.12
CA ALA A 147 17.43 26.48 -6.97
C ALA A 147 16.53 25.32 -6.53
N GLU A 148 15.22 25.48 -6.56
CA GLU A 148 14.23 24.44 -6.25
C GLU A 148 14.29 23.30 -7.26
N ILE A 149 14.34 23.60 -8.57
CA ILE A 149 14.51 22.58 -9.61
C ILE A 149 15.80 21.79 -9.37
N LYS A 150 16.93 22.46 -9.11
CA LYS A 150 18.21 21.80 -8.80
C LYS A 150 18.15 20.97 -7.53
N TRP A 151 17.44 21.44 -6.50
CA TRP A 151 17.27 20.70 -5.25
C TRP A 151 16.45 19.43 -5.47
N HIS A 152 15.35 19.52 -6.19
CA HIS A 152 14.53 18.35 -6.55
C HIS A 152 15.31 17.35 -7.40
N GLU A 153 16.09 17.83 -8.38
CA GLU A 153 16.95 16.98 -9.21
C GLU A 153 18.04 16.30 -8.38
N ALA A 154 18.72 17.04 -7.49
CA ALA A 154 19.70 16.48 -6.56
C ALA A 154 19.08 15.45 -5.61
N GLN A 155 17.85 15.68 -5.14
CA GLN A 155 17.12 14.71 -4.33
C GLN A 155 16.75 13.45 -5.12
N ALA A 156 16.30 13.59 -6.37
CA ALA A 156 16.00 12.45 -7.23
C ALA A 156 17.26 11.60 -7.47
N ILE A 157 18.38 12.25 -7.81
CA ILE A 157 19.68 11.60 -7.97
C ILE A 157 20.11 10.90 -6.68
N ARG A 158 19.98 11.57 -5.52
CA ARG A 158 20.30 10.99 -4.22
C ARG A 158 19.47 9.74 -3.95
N LYS A 159 18.16 9.76 -4.18
CA LYS A 159 17.28 8.60 -3.99
C LYS A 159 17.72 7.42 -4.83
N VAL A 160 18.03 7.64 -6.11
CA VAL A 160 18.54 6.59 -7.01
C VAL A 160 19.87 6.03 -6.49
N TYR A 161 20.79 6.88 -6.02
CA TYR A 161 22.03 6.37 -5.41
C TYR A 161 21.80 5.60 -4.11
N GLU A 162 20.84 6.01 -3.29
CA GLU A 162 20.46 5.28 -2.07
C GLU A 162 19.89 3.91 -2.42
N GLU A 163 19.06 3.80 -3.45
CA GLU A 163 18.55 2.52 -3.98
C GLU A 163 19.67 1.63 -4.51
N ILE A 164 20.60 2.19 -5.30
CA ILE A 164 21.78 1.46 -5.80
C ILE A 164 22.64 0.96 -4.65
N LEU A 165 22.87 1.80 -3.62
CA LEU A 165 23.64 1.41 -2.44
C LEU A 165 22.94 0.32 -1.63
N ALA A 166 21.61 0.37 -1.49
CA ALA A 166 20.84 -0.66 -0.82
C ALA A 166 20.94 -1.99 -1.56
N LEU A 167 20.80 -1.98 -2.90
CA LEU A 167 20.95 -3.18 -3.73
C LEU A 167 22.36 -3.76 -3.62
N LEU A 168 23.40 -2.93 -3.75
CA LEU A 168 24.79 -3.36 -3.60
C LEU A 168 25.07 -3.94 -2.20
N HIS A 169 24.41 -3.41 -1.18
CA HIS A 169 24.55 -3.91 0.18
C HIS A 169 23.88 -5.28 0.36
N GLU A 170 22.69 -5.47 -0.21
CA GLU A 170 21.99 -6.74 -0.24
C GLU A 170 22.77 -7.79 -1.05
N GLU A 171 23.26 -7.42 -2.23
CA GLU A 171 24.11 -8.27 -3.07
C GLU A 171 25.38 -8.68 -2.32
N ARG A 172 26.05 -7.74 -1.64
CA ARG A 172 27.23 -8.04 -0.82
C ARG A 172 26.92 -9.05 0.27
N GLN A 173 25.79 -8.92 0.96
CA GLN A 173 25.36 -9.91 1.96
C GLN A 173 25.09 -11.28 1.33
N SER A 174 24.57 -11.32 0.10
CA SER A 174 24.30 -12.57 -0.62
C SER A 174 25.56 -13.27 -1.13
N PHE A 175 26.62 -12.53 -1.49
CA PHE A 175 27.85 -13.11 -2.05
C PHE A 175 28.54 -14.04 -1.07
N ASP A 176 28.57 -13.71 0.23
CA ASP A 176 29.18 -14.59 1.23
C ASP A 176 28.44 -15.93 1.35
N ALA A 177 27.11 -15.92 1.25
CA ALA A 177 26.31 -17.15 1.25
C ALA A 177 26.53 -17.98 -0.02
N GLN A 178 26.61 -17.33 -1.19
CA GLN A 178 26.92 -17.98 -2.46
C GLN A 178 28.33 -18.58 -2.46
N LEU A 179 29.33 -17.83 -1.98
CA LEU A 179 30.70 -18.32 -1.81
C LEU A 179 30.74 -19.52 -0.87
N ALA A 180 30.09 -19.44 0.29
CA ALA A 180 30.01 -20.56 1.22
C ALA A 180 29.32 -21.79 0.60
N HIS A 181 28.33 -21.58 -0.28
CA HIS A 181 27.73 -22.67 -1.04
C HIS A 181 28.72 -23.29 -2.04
N PHE A 182 29.41 -22.49 -2.84
CA PHE A 182 30.40 -22.95 -3.81
C PHE A 182 31.60 -23.64 -3.13
N GLU A 183 32.04 -23.15 -1.97
CA GLU A 183 33.09 -23.81 -1.22
C GLU A 183 32.64 -25.17 -0.67
N ARG A 184 31.39 -25.28 -0.21
CA ARG A 184 30.82 -26.56 0.26
C ARG A 184 30.73 -27.56 -0.89
N THR A 185 30.24 -27.16 -2.06
CA THR A 185 30.17 -28.04 -3.23
C THR A 185 31.55 -28.43 -3.72
N LEU A 186 32.51 -27.50 -3.73
CA LEU A 186 33.90 -27.80 -4.08
C LEU A 186 34.54 -28.79 -3.11
N ARG A 187 34.32 -28.64 -1.80
CA ARG A 187 34.80 -29.59 -0.78
C ARG A 187 34.18 -30.98 -0.98
N ALA A 188 32.87 -31.06 -1.23
CA ALA A 188 32.20 -32.32 -1.52
C ALA A 188 32.78 -32.98 -2.79
N LYS A 189 32.93 -32.21 -3.89
CA LYS A 189 33.49 -32.74 -5.14
C LYS A 189 34.94 -33.19 -5.01
N ARG A 190 35.75 -32.53 -4.19
CA ARG A 190 37.11 -32.99 -3.87
C ARG A 190 37.10 -34.28 -3.06
N ALA A 191 36.16 -34.45 -2.12
CA ALA A 191 35.99 -35.69 -1.38
C ALA A 191 35.57 -36.84 -2.31
N ASP A 192 34.56 -36.60 -3.16
CA ASP A 192 34.10 -37.57 -4.18
C ASP A 192 35.27 -37.99 -5.10
N ALA A 193 36.10 -37.03 -5.54
CA ALA A 193 37.25 -37.31 -6.39
C ALA A 193 38.31 -38.15 -5.66
N ALA A 194 38.61 -37.85 -4.40
CA ALA A 194 39.54 -38.63 -3.59
C ALA A 194 39.03 -40.07 -3.34
N GLU A 195 37.73 -40.24 -3.14
CA GLU A 195 37.10 -41.57 -3.03
C GLU A 195 37.23 -42.35 -4.33
N LEU A 196 36.96 -41.72 -5.48
CA LEU A 196 37.14 -42.34 -6.79
C LEU A 196 38.59 -42.73 -7.07
N GLU A 197 39.56 -41.92 -6.64
CA GLU A 197 40.99 -42.27 -6.73
C GLU A 197 41.34 -43.50 -5.88
N LEU A 198 40.81 -43.58 -4.66
CA LEU A 198 40.98 -44.75 -3.79
C LEU A 198 40.38 -46.00 -4.45
N MET A 199 39.13 -45.91 -4.94
CA MET A 199 38.45 -46.99 -5.65
C MET A 199 39.23 -47.42 -6.89
N SER A 200 39.78 -46.47 -7.65
CA SER A 200 40.63 -46.74 -8.81
C SER A 200 41.90 -47.50 -8.42
N ARG A 201 42.56 -47.09 -7.32
CA ARG A 201 43.74 -47.78 -6.80
C ARG A 201 43.42 -49.21 -6.37
N ASP A 202 42.29 -49.41 -5.69
CA ASP A 202 41.84 -50.73 -5.24
C ASP A 202 41.46 -51.62 -6.44
N ALA A 203 40.81 -51.06 -7.46
CA ALA A 203 40.50 -51.76 -8.71
C ALA A 203 41.78 -52.15 -9.47
N HIS A 204 42.78 -51.27 -9.53
CA HIS A 204 44.10 -51.60 -10.10
C HIS A 204 44.80 -52.70 -9.32
N HIS A 205 44.79 -52.64 -7.99
CA HIS A 205 45.37 -53.68 -7.16
C HIS A 205 44.68 -55.03 -7.36
N ALA A 206 43.35 -55.07 -7.35
CA ALA A 206 42.58 -56.28 -7.62
C ALA A 206 42.87 -56.87 -9.01
N ARG A 207 42.98 -56.02 -10.04
CA ARG A 207 43.36 -56.44 -11.39
C ARG A 207 44.77 -57.04 -11.41
N ASP A 208 45.73 -56.41 -10.73
CA ASP A 208 47.12 -56.87 -10.74
C ASP A 208 47.28 -58.16 -9.93
N LEU A 209 46.53 -58.34 -8.83
CA LEU A 209 46.41 -59.61 -8.10
C LEU A 209 45.83 -60.71 -9.00
N ALA A 210 44.71 -60.46 -9.68
CA ALA A 210 44.09 -61.43 -10.57
C ALA A 210 45.02 -61.80 -11.75
N ARG A 211 45.75 -60.83 -12.30
CA ARG A 211 46.78 -61.09 -13.34
C ARG A 211 47.94 -61.92 -12.79
N GLY A 212 48.39 -61.65 -11.56
CA GLY A 212 49.42 -62.43 -10.89
C GLY A 212 48.99 -63.88 -10.63
N GLU A 213 47.76 -64.08 -10.15
CA GLU A 213 47.18 -65.41 -9.97
C GLU A 213 47.02 -66.17 -11.28
N LEU A 214 46.54 -65.49 -12.33
CA LEU A 214 46.42 -66.05 -13.67
C LEU A 214 47.79 -66.49 -14.21
N ALA A 215 48.82 -65.64 -14.11
CA ALA A 215 50.18 -65.98 -14.51
C ALA A 215 50.75 -67.16 -13.70
N ARG A 216 50.46 -67.24 -12.40
CA ARG A 216 50.86 -68.37 -11.54
C ARG A 216 50.20 -69.68 -11.98
N ILE A 217 48.90 -69.64 -12.26
CA ILE A 217 48.14 -70.80 -12.74
C ILE A 217 48.64 -71.22 -14.12
N GLU A 218 48.88 -70.28 -15.04
CA GLU A 218 49.46 -70.56 -16.35
C GLU A 218 50.83 -71.23 -16.24
N ALA A 219 51.71 -70.73 -15.37
CA ALA A 219 53.02 -71.34 -15.10
C ALA A 219 52.89 -72.76 -14.52
N GLN A 220 51.95 -72.97 -13.60
CA GLN A 220 51.67 -74.28 -13.02
C GLN A 220 51.15 -75.26 -14.09
N ILE A 221 50.23 -74.84 -14.96
CA ILE A 221 49.73 -75.64 -16.08
C ILE A 221 50.87 -75.97 -17.06
N ALA A 222 51.76 -75.02 -17.34
CA ALA A 222 52.91 -75.21 -18.21
C ALA A 222 53.90 -76.24 -17.62
N GLU A 223 54.22 -76.16 -16.32
CA GLU A 223 55.09 -77.14 -15.67
C GLU A 223 54.42 -78.52 -15.58
N ASP A 224 53.12 -78.59 -15.30
CA ASP A 224 52.37 -79.84 -15.34
C ASP A 224 52.36 -80.46 -16.74
N ARG A 225 52.21 -79.65 -17.80
CA ARG A 225 52.34 -80.11 -19.19
C ARG A 225 53.75 -80.65 -19.45
N LYS A 226 54.78 -79.92 -19.05
CA LYS A 226 56.18 -80.33 -19.19
C LYS A 226 56.48 -81.62 -18.42
N ARG A 227 55.92 -81.79 -17.23
CA ARG A 227 56.02 -83.03 -16.43
C ARG A 227 55.32 -84.19 -17.11
N ARG A 228 54.09 -84.00 -17.59
CA ARG A 228 53.37 -85.02 -18.37
C ARG A 228 54.13 -85.41 -19.62
N ASP A 229 54.72 -84.46 -20.34
CA ASP A 229 55.52 -84.72 -21.53
C ASP A 229 56.79 -85.53 -21.19
N LYS A 230 57.49 -85.18 -20.11
CA LYS A 230 58.62 -85.97 -19.59
C LYS A 230 58.20 -87.40 -19.24
N ASP A 231 57.09 -87.57 -18.52
CA ASP A 231 56.57 -88.89 -18.14
C ASP A 231 56.14 -89.70 -19.38
N LEU A 232 55.53 -89.06 -20.37
CA LEU A 232 55.17 -89.70 -21.65
C LEU A 232 56.42 -90.13 -22.43
N VAL A 233 57.47 -89.30 -22.47
CA VAL A 233 58.75 -89.66 -23.10
C VAL A 233 59.40 -90.81 -22.36
N ALA A 234 59.51 -90.76 -21.03
CA ALA A 234 60.07 -91.84 -20.22
C ALA A 234 59.29 -93.16 -20.39
N ARG A 235 57.95 -93.11 -20.46
CA ARG A 235 57.11 -94.28 -20.75
C ARG A 235 57.33 -94.79 -22.18
N ARG A 236 57.45 -93.91 -23.17
CA ARG A 236 57.78 -94.30 -24.56
C ARG A 236 59.14 -94.98 -24.64
N GLU A 237 60.14 -94.46 -23.94
CA GLU A 237 61.48 -95.06 -23.85
C GLU A 237 61.44 -96.42 -23.15
N LEU A 238 60.69 -96.56 -22.07
CA LEU A 238 60.53 -97.83 -21.36
C LEU A 238 59.79 -98.88 -22.22
N VAL A 239 58.76 -98.46 -22.97
CA VAL A 239 58.09 -99.33 -23.95
C VAL A 239 59.05 -99.72 -25.07
N ARG A 240 59.86 -98.77 -25.59
CA ARG A 240 60.89 -99.07 -26.59
C ARG A 240 61.91 -100.08 -26.06
N HIS A 241 62.41 -99.88 -24.85
CA HIS A 241 63.31 -100.82 -24.18
C HIS A 241 62.67 -102.19 -23.95
N LYS A 242 61.38 -102.24 -23.60
CA LYS A 242 60.64 -103.52 -23.47
C LYS A 242 60.45 -104.22 -24.81
N LEU A 243 60.19 -103.49 -25.89
CA LEU A 243 60.13 -104.04 -27.25
C LEU A 243 61.50 -104.58 -27.67
N GLU A 244 62.57 -103.81 -27.49
CA GLU A 244 63.94 -104.25 -27.76
C GLU A 244 64.32 -105.49 -26.92
N ALA A 245 63.90 -105.53 -25.64
CA ALA A 245 64.14 -106.66 -24.75
C ALA A 245 63.24 -107.86 -25.08
N SER A 246 61.99 -107.66 -25.51
CA SER A 246 61.10 -108.73 -25.95
C SER A 246 61.54 -109.29 -27.29
N GLU A 247 62.04 -108.47 -28.22
CA GLU A 247 62.67 -108.94 -29.46
C GLU A 247 63.91 -109.79 -29.15
N LYS A 248 64.76 -109.35 -28.20
CA LYS A 248 65.91 -110.16 -27.72
C LYS A 248 65.49 -111.43 -27.00
N LEU A 249 64.44 -111.37 -26.18
CA LEU A 249 63.89 -112.52 -25.48
C LEU A 249 63.21 -113.47 -26.47
N GLU A 250 62.50 -112.99 -27.48
CA GLU A 250 61.89 -113.79 -28.54
C GLU A 250 62.98 -114.47 -29.38
N GLN A 251 64.09 -113.79 -29.67
CA GLN A 251 65.31 -114.40 -30.23
C GLN A 251 65.91 -115.46 -29.30
N ALA A 252 65.93 -115.22 -27.98
CA ALA A 252 66.46 -116.17 -26.99
C ALA A 252 65.50 -117.32 -26.64
N LEU A 253 64.19 -117.12 -26.80
CA LEU A 253 63.12 -118.07 -26.49
C LEU A 253 62.84 -118.94 -27.72
N LEU A 254 63.01 -118.43 -28.94
CA LEU A 254 63.27 -119.26 -30.12
C LEU A 254 64.52 -120.15 -29.95
N ALA A 255 65.52 -119.71 -29.16
CA ALA A 255 66.67 -120.54 -28.80
C ALA A 255 66.42 -121.45 -27.57
N SER A 256 65.49 -121.10 -26.68
CA SER A 256 65.22 -121.81 -25.41
C SER A 256 63.98 -122.72 -25.46
N THR A 257 63.08 -122.61 -26.44
CA THR A 257 62.02 -123.62 -26.69
C THR A 257 62.59 -124.97 -27.15
N LEU A 258 63.92 -125.04 -27.33
CA LEU A 258 64.69 -126.28 -27.44
C LEU A 258 65.18 -126.85 -26.08
N ALA A 259 64.88 -126.22 -24.94
CA ALA A 259 65.35 -126.64 -23.62
C ALA A 259 64.26 -126.49 -22.54
N ASN A 260 63.44 -127.54 -22.38
CA ASN A 260 62.69 -128.02 -21.20
C ASN A 260 62.37 -127.01 -20.05
N ASP A 261 61.11 -126.84 -19.65
CA ASP A 261 60.18 -127.77 -18.97
C ASP A 261 60.53 -128.09 -17.50
N SER A 262 59.54 -127.79 -16.64
CA SER A 262 59.14 -128.56 -15.45
C SER A 262 59.49 -128.05 -14.02
N THR A 263 58.40 -127.84 -13.24
CA THR A 263 58.12 -128.26 -11.84
C THR A 263 58.78 -127.48 -10.68
N ALA A 264 58.12 -126.68 -9.82
CA ALA A 264 56.91 -126.78 -8.97
C ALA A 264 57.17 -127.27 -7.52
N ARG A 265 56.30 -126.76 -6.62
CA ARG A 265 55.93 -127.25 -5.25
C ARG A 265 56.91 -126.90 -4.12
N SER A 266 56.53 -126.78 -2.85
CA SER A 266 55.29 -126.69 -2.04
C SER A 266 55.75 -126.67 -0.57
N GLY A 267 54.90 -126.29 0.40
CA GLY A 267 54.97 -126.91 1.72
C GLY A 267 54.81 -125.96 2.91
N GLU A 268 53.62 -126.00 3.49
CA GLU A 268 53.28 -125.58 4.85
C GLU A 268 53.88 -126.53 5.90
N SER A 269 54.10 -126.05 7.14
CA SER A 269 53.59 -126.74 8.34
C SER A 269 53.73 -125.89 9.62
N GLU A 270 52.82 -126.16 10.54
CA GLU A 270 52.45 -125.53 11.82
C GLU A 270 53.50 -125.69 12.94
N VAL A 271 53.28 -125.05 14.12
CA VAL A 271 53.51 -125.63 15.47
C VAL A 271 53.18 -124.65 16.63
N ASN A 272 52.28 -125.12 17.52
CA ASN A 272 52.19 -125.05 18.99
C ASN A 272 51.99 -123.75 19.81
N ALA A 273 50.74 -123.56 20.23
CA ALA A 273 50.23 -123.63 21.62
C ALA A 273 51.17 -123.32 22.81
N SER A 274 51.16 -122.07 23.26
CA SER A 274 51.48 -121.63 24.63
C SER A 274 50.52 -120.54 25.14
N VAL A 275 49.27 -120.52 24.64
CA VAL A 275 48.56 -119.25 24.43
C VAL A 275 47.52 -118.85 25.49
N ALA A 276 47.08 -119.69 26.44
CA ALA A 276 45.85 -119.36 27.19
C ALA A 276 45.85 -118.13 28.17
N GLU A 277 47.00 -117.58 28.59
CA GLU A 277 47.06 -116.33 29.39
C GLU A 277 47.64 -115.15 28.57
N ALA A 278 48.34 -115.47 27.48
CA ALA A 278 48.67 -114.55 26.41
C ALA A 278 47.45 -114.26 25.52
N ASP A 279 46.46 -115.17 25.42
CA ASP A 279 45.30 -115.11 24.53
C ASP A 279 44.35 -114.00 24.96
N ALA A 280 44.11 -113.79 26.26
CA ALA A 280 43.22 -112.71 26.71
C ALA A 280 43.86 -111.31 26.56
N LEU A 281 45.18 -111.21 26.69
CA LEU A 281 45.93 -109.98 26.39
C LEU A 281 46.14 -109.82 24.88
N ALA A 282 46.32 -110.90 24.14
CA ALA A 282 46.48 -110.91 22.68
C ALA A 282 45.16 -110.66 21.98
N GLU A 283 44.02 -111.07 22.53
CA GLU A 283 42.67 -110.75 22.03
C GLU A 283 42.39 -109.27 22.24
N ARG A 284 42.73 -108.70 23.42
CA ARG A 284 42.68 -107.25 23.64
C ARG A 284 43.66 -106.47 22.79
N VAL A 285 44.87 -106.97 22.60
CA VAL A 285 45.87 -106.36 21.69
C VAL A 285 45.40 -106.49 20.25
N ALA A 286 44.77 -107.59 19.85
CA ALA A 286 44.18 -107.79 18.52
C ALA A 286 42.99 -106.86 18.30
N GLU A 287 42.12 -106.66 19.29
CA GLU A 287 41.05 -105.65 19.26
C GLU A 287 41.63 -104.23 19.11
N TYR A 288 42.67 -103.88 19.87
CA TYR A 288 43.34 -102.58 19.71
C TYR A 288 44.10 -102.47 18.37
N GLU A 289 44.67 -103.56 17.85
CA GLU A 289 45.33 -103.60 16.55
C GLU A 289 44.32 -103.48 15.41
N GLU A 290 43.16 -104.12 15.50
CA GLU A 290 42.05 -103.95 14.56
C GLU A 290 41.50 -102.53 14.60
N LEU A 291 41.30 -101.95 15.79
CA LEU A 291 40.88 -100.56 15.95
C LEU A 291 41.93 -99.58 15.39
N ILE A 292 43.22 -99.82 15.64
CA ILE A 292 44.31 -99.04 15.08
C ILE A 292 44.36 -99.20 13.56
N LYS A 293 44.14 -100.40 13.03
CA LYS A 293 44.09 -100.65 11.59
C LYS A 293 42.90 -99.93 10.96
N HIS A 294 41.74 -99.95 11.60
CA HIS A 294 40.56 -99.20 11.15
C HIS A 294 40.80 -97.69 11.18
N ILE A 295 41.49 -97.18 12.21
CA ILE A 295 41.88 -95.76 12.30
C ILE A 295 42.92 -95.42 11.21
N LYS A 296 43.90 -96.29 10.97
CA LYS A 296 44.90 -96.11 9.89
C LYS A 296 44.25 -96.14 8.50
N GLU A 297 43.29 -97.01 8.27
CA GLU A 297 42.51 -97.09 7.03
C GLU A 297 41.60 -95.86 6.85
N ALA A 298 40.94 -95.40 7.91
CA ALA A 298 40.06 -94.22 7.88
C ALA A 298 40.83 -92.88 7.78
N THR A 299 42.02 -92.80 8.36
CA THR A 299 42.87 -91.59 8.34
C THR A 299 43.88 -91.59 7.18
N GLY A 300 44.17 -92.75 6.58
CA GLY A 300 45.10 -92.92 5.46
C GLY A 300 46.56 -92.68 5.82
N VAL A 301 46.96 -92.89 7.08
CA VAL A 301 48.32 -92.63 7.60
C VAL A 301 48.88 -93.86 8.30
N ASP A 302 50.07 -94.31 7.88
CA ASP A 302 50.67 -95.59 8.32
C ASP A 302 51.31 -95.54 9.73
N ASP A 303 51.74 -94.35 10.17
CA ASP A 303 52.44 -94.11 11.44
C ASP A 303 51.50 -93.51 12.51
N LEU A 304 51.39 -94.20 13.65
CA LEU A 304 50.50 -93.83 14.76
C LEU A 304 50.83 -92.44 15.33
N ARG A 305 52.11 -92.04 15.32
CA ARG A 305 52.53 -90.72 15.80
C ARG A 305 52.01 -89.58 14.92
N GLN A 306 51.94 -89.83 13.61
CA GLN A 306 51.40 -88.86 12.66
C GLN A 306 49.87 -88.74 12.77
N VAL A 307 49.19 -89.85 13.10
CA VAL A 307 47.74 -89.83 13.41
C VAL A 307 47.47 -88.94 14.63
N VAL A 308 48.21 -89.11 15.73
CA VAL A 308 48.06 -88.27 16.93
C VAL A 308 48.34 -86.79 16.62
N ALA A 309 49.43 -86.49 15.91
CA ALA A 309 49.76 -85.11 15.53
C ALA A 309 48.67 -84.46 14.65
N LYS A 310 48.08 -85.20 13.69
CA LYS A 310 46.96 -84.70 12.89
C LYS A 310 45.69 -84.52 13.71
N PHE A 311 45.41 -85.37 14.69
CA PHE A 311 44.26 -85.19 15.58
C PHE A 311 44.44 -83.98 16.50
N GLU A 312 45.64 -83.72 16.99
CA GLU A 312 45.96 -82.51 17.75
C GLU A 312 45.81 -81.26 16.87
N GLU A 313 46.35 -81.27 15.65
CA GLU A 313 46.19 -80.16 14.70
C GLU A 313 44.73 -79.95 14.26
N GLN A 314 43.96 -81.04 14.07
CA GLN A 314 42.52 -80.99 13.80
C GLN A 314 41.73 -80.45 15.00
N ARG A 315 42.14 -80.78 16.23
CA ARG A 315 41.53 -80.25 17.45
C ARG A 315 41.80 -78.75 17.58
N ASP A 316 43.03 -78.33 17.36
CA ASP A 316 43.45 -76.93 17.43
C ASP A 316 42.78 -76.09 16.33
N THR A 317 42.68 -76.63 15.11
CA THR A 317 41.93 -75.96 14.02
C THR A 317 40.44 -75.88 14.31
N ARG A 318 39.83 -76.92 14.90
CA ARG A 318 38.42 -76.88 15.35
C ARG A 318 38.20 -75.84 16.46
N GLU A 319 39.11 -75.77 17.43
CA GLU A 319 39.06 -74.79 18.52
C GLU A 319 39.19 -73.36 17.97
N ARG A 320 40.16 -73.12 17.08
CA ARG A 320 40.33 -71.84 16.40
C ARG A 320 39.12 -71.46 15.54
N LEU A 321 38.51 -72.41 14.82
CA LEU A 321 37.28 -72.17 14.05
C LEU A 321 36.09 -71.88 14.97
N SER A 322 36.00 -72.54 16.13
CA SER A 322 34.99 -72.26 17.14
C SER A 322 35.15 -70.86 17.72
N GLU A 323 36.38 -70.43 18.03
CA GLU A 323 36.65 -69.06 18.47
C GLU A 323 36.35 -68.03 17.38
N LEU A 324 36.70 -68.33 16.12
CA LEU A 324 36.40 -67.45 14.99
C LEU A 324 34.89 -67.35 14.75
N ALA A 325 34.16 -68.46 14.88
CA ALA A 325 32.70 -68.47 14.80
C ALA A 325 32.09 -67.63 15.93
N ARG A 326 32.56 -67.81 17.17
CA ARG A 326 32.08 -67.03 18.32
C ARG A 326 32.37 -65.54 18.17
N THR A 327 33.58 -65.18 17.73
CA THR A 327 33.95 -63.77 17.50
C THR A 327 33.15 -63.15 16.36
N ASN A 328 32.92 -63.87 15.26
CA ASN A 328 32.05 -63.40 14.18
C ASN A 328 30.59 -63.26 14.63
N GLU A 329 30.09 -64.17 15.46
CA GLU A 329 28.73 -64.08 16.02
C GLU A 329 28.58 -62.86 16.93
N THR A 330 29.57 -62.58 17.78
CA THR A 330 29.56 -61.36 18.62
C THR A 330 29.61 -60.09 17.78
N LYS A 331 30.44 -60.04 16.71
CA LYS A 331 30.50 -58.90 15.78
C LYS A 331 29.19 -58.73 15.02
N LEU A 332 28.57 -59.84 14.59
CA LEU A 332 27.26 -59.82 13.92
C LEU A 332 26.18 -59.26 14.84
N ASN A 333 26.16 -59.69 16.10
CA ASN A 333 25.19 -59.21 17.08
C ASN A 333 25.40 -57.73 17.42
N ALA A 334 26.66 -57.28 17.56
CA ALA A 334 26.99 -55.86 17.74
C ALA A 334 26.57 -55.02 16.53
N ALA A 335 26.82 -55.49 15.30
CA ALA A 335 26.38 -54.80 14.08
C ALA A 335 24.85 -54.76 13.96
N LYS A 336 24.15 -55.83 14.36
CA LYS A 336 22.68 -55.85 14.41
C LYS A 336 22.13 -54.85 15.44
N ALA A 337 22.72 -54.76 16.62
CA ALA A 337 22.33 -53.80 17.65
C ALA A 337 22.58 -52.36 17.18
N SER A 338 23.76 -52.07 16.62
CA SER A 338 24.05 -50.74 16.07
C SER A 338 23.08 -50.36 14.94
N ARG A 339 22.67 -51.32 14.10
CA ARG A 339 21.66 -51.10 13.06
C ARG A 339 20.29 -50.77 13.67
N THR A 340 19.86 -51.48 14.71
CA THR A 340 18.57 -51.19 15.36
C THR A 340 18.59 -49.81 16.02
N ASP A 341 19.68 -49.45 16.70
CA ASP A 341 19.83 -48.15 17.35
C ASP A 341 19.83 -46.99 16.33
N ALA A 342 20.48 -47.20 15.18
CA ALA A 342 20.46 -46.23 14.08
C ALA A 342 19.06 -46.08 13.45
N LEU A 343 18.31 -47.17 13.31
CA LEU A 343 16.93 -47.13 12.81
C LEU A 343 16.00 -46.41 13.78
N THR A 344 16.09 -46.67 15.08
CA THR A 344 15.28 -45.96 16.08
C THR A 344 15.62 -44.48 16.12
N SER A 345 16.90 -44.10 16.01
CA SER A 345 17.30 -42.70 15.94
C SER A 345 16.80 -42.00 14.66
N LEU A 346 16.75 -42.72 13.54
CA LEU A 346 16.18 -42.22 12.29
C LEU A 346 14.67 -41.97 12.44
N ASP A 347 13.94 -42.92 13.00
CA ASP A 347 12.49 -42.79 13.21
C ASP A 347 12.15 -41.62 14.15
N GLU A 348 12.91 -41.45 15.23
CA GLU A 348 12.77 -40.29 16.12
C GLU A 348 13.05 -38.96 15.40
N ALA A 349 14.09 -38.91 14.56
CA ALA A 349 14.43 -37.72 13.78
C ALA A 349 13.37 -37.39 12.71
N LEU A 350 12.79 -38.41 12.07
CA LEU A 350 11.70 -38.25 11.09
C LEU A 350 10.44 -37.71 11.75
N VAL A 351 10.02 -38.29 12.87
CA VAL A 351 8.85 -37.83 13.63
C VAL A 351 9.02 -36.38 14.11
N LEU A 352 10.20 -36.03 14.65
CA LEU A 352 10.50 -34.65 15.06
C LEU A 352 10.56 -33.68 13.87
N GLY A 353 11.05 -34.13 12.71
CA GLY A 353 11.07 -33.35 11.48
C GLY A 353 9.66 -33.07 10.94
N GLU A 354 8.79 -34.08 10.95
CA GLU A 354 7.39 -33.96 10.53
C GLU A 354 6.59 -33.04 11.46
N HIS A 355 6.77 -33.13 12.78
CA HIS A 355 6.12 -32.23 13.73
C HIS A 355 6.56 -30.78 13.56
N LYS A 356 7.85 -30.52 13.34
CA LYS A 356 8.36 -29.17 13.05
C LYS A 356 7.84 -28.63 11.72
N GLY A 357 7.76 -29.47 10.70
CA GLY A 357 7.18 -29.11 9.40
C GLY A 357 5.68 -28.82 9.47
N ALA A 358 4.92 -29.59 10.26
CA ALA A 358 3.49 -29.37 10.46
C ALA A 358 3.20 -28.08 11.26
N ALA A 359 3.97 -27.81 12.32
CA ALA A 359 3.86 -26.58 13.09
C ALA A 359 4.21 -25.34 12.26
N ALA A 360 5.28 -25.40 11.45
CA ALA A 360 5.66 -24.32 10.54
C ALA A 360 4.59 -24.05 9.48
N LYS A 361 3.99 -25.11 8.90
CA LYS A 361 2.88 -24.98 7.94
C LYS A 361 1.61 -24.41 8.59
N ALA A 362 1.31 -24.77 9.84
CA ALA A 362 0.18 -24.21 10.56
C ALA A 362 0.39 -22.72 10.86
N ALA A 363 1.59 -22.34 11.32
CA ALA A 363 1.93 -20.94 11.55
C ALA A 363 1.92 -20.10 10.26
N ALA A 364 2.38 -20.65 9.14
CA ALA A 364 2.31 -19.99 7.84
C ALA A 364 0.86 -19.74 7.40
N ARG A 365 -0.04 -20.72 7.55
CA ARG A 365 -1.48 -20.54 7.24
C ARG A 365 -2.16 -19.50 8.12
N GLU A 366 -1.80 -19.44 9.40
CA GLU A 366 -2.31 -18.43 10.33
C GLU A 366 -1.86 -17.02 9.90
N LEU A 367 -0.58 -16.86 9.55
CA LEU A 367 -0.05 -15.59 9.04
C LEU A 367 -0.68 -15.20 7.69
N GLU A 368 -0.91 -16.16 6.80
CA GLU A 368 -1.64 -15.92 5.54
C GLU A 368 -3.08 -15.48 5.79
N SER A 369 -3.76 -16.09 6.77
CA SER A 369 -5.13 -15.71 7.16
C SER A 369 -5.17 -14.29 7.74
N GLN A 370 -4.22 -13.94 8.62
CA GLN A 370 -4.11 -12.60 9.18
C GLN A 370 -3.80 -11.56 8.09
N LEU A 371 -2.91 -11.89 7.14
CA LEU A 371 -2.60 -11.04 6.00
C LEU A 371 -3.86 -10.76 5.16
N GLN A 372 -4.65 -11.79 4.85
CA GLN A 372 -5.90 -11.63 4.10
C GLN A 372 -6.92 -10.76 4.86
N LEU A 373 -7.04 -10.94 6.17
CA LEU A 373 -7.92 -10.12 7.00
C LEU A 373 -7.51 -8.63 6.95
N GLU A 374 -6.22 -8.33 7.12
CA GLU A 374 -5.72 -6.96 7.07
C GLU A 374 -5.85 -6.35 5.66
N GLN A 375 -5.66 -7.15 4.60
CA GLN A 375 -5.91 -6.71 3.21
C GLN A 375 -7.38 -6.35 2.98
N ASN A 376 -8.31 -7.14 3.51
CA ASN A 376 -9.75 -6.84 3.41
C ASN A 376 -10.11 -5.58 4.20
N LYS A 377 -9.58 -5.41 5.42
CA LYS A 377 -9.76 -4.16 6.18
C LYS A 377 -9.22 -2.95 5.43
N LEU A 378 -8.07 -3.07 4.76
CA LEU A 378 -7.50 -2.01 3.94
C LEU A 378 -8.41 -1.66 2.76
N ARG A 379 -8.96 -2.67 2.05
CA ARG A 379 -9.96 -2.45 1.00
C ARG A 379 -11.19 -1.72 1.52
N ASP A 380 -11.75 -2.15 2.64
CA ASP A 380 -12.92 -1.51 3.24
C ASP A 380 -12.64 -0.04 3.58
N VAL A 381 -11.46 0.26 4.14
CA VAL A 381 -11.04 1.63 4.45
C VAL A 381 -10.84 2.45 3.19
N ALA A 382 -10.27 1.87 2.13
CA ALA A 382 -10.09 2.52 0.83
C ALA A 382 -11.45 2.84 0.17
N GLU A 383 -12.40 1.90 0.19
CA GLU A 383 -13.76 2.13 -0.31
C GLU A 383 -14.47 3.22 0.49
N ARG A 384 -14.37 3.21 1.83
CA ARG A 384 -14.93 4.27 2.68
C ARG A 384 -14.30 5.62 2.34
N HIS A 385 -12.98 5.67 2.14
CA HIS A 385 -12.30 6.89 1.70
C HIS A 385 -12.78 7.36 0.33
N GLU A 386 -12.92 6.47 -0.65
CA GLU A 386 -13.41 6.82 -1.97
C GLU A 386 -14.84 7.39 -1.91
N ARG A 387 -15.71 6.79 -1.07
CA ARG A 387 -17.06 7.33 -0.80
C ARG A 387 -16.99 8.72 -0.17
N MET A 388 -16.13 8.94 0.83
CA MET A 388 -15.94 10.26 1.45
C MET A 388 -15.42 11.29 0.45
N VAL A 389 -14.46 10.93 -0.41
CA VAL A 389 -13.94 11.82 -1.46
C VAL A 389 -15.05 12.20 -2.45
N LYS A 390 -15.87 11.24 -2.88
CA LYS A 390 -17.04 11.51 -3.74
C LYS A 390 -18.05 12.45 -3.06
N MET A 391 -18.32 12.28 -1.78
CA MET A 391 -19.18 13.18 -1.01
C MET A 391 -18.57 14.58 -0.85
N LEU A 392 -17.26 14.68 -0.59
CA LEU A 392 -16.58 15.98 -0.50
C LEU A 392 -16.57 16.71 -1.85
N ALA A 393 -16.39 15.98 -2.96
CA ALA A 393 -16.47 16.54 -4.31
C ALA A 393 -17.89 17.06 -4.63
N SER A 394 -18.94 16.32 -4.24
CA SER A 394 -20.32 16.78 -4.44
C SER A 394 -20.66 17.99 -3.56
N VAL A 395 -20.19 18.03 -2.31
CA VAL A 395 -20.33 19.20 -1.43
C VAL A 395 -19.59 20.40 -2.02
N LYS A 396 -18.34 20.24 -2.47
CA LYS A 396 -17.58 21.31 -3.14
C LYS A 396 -18.33 21.86 -4.36
N SER A 397 -18.80 20.97 -5.23
CA SER A 397 -19.60 21.37 -6.40
C SER A 397 -20.89 22.09 -6.00
N GLY A 398 -21.58 21.63 -4.96
CA GLY A 398 -22.77 22.27 -4.40
C GLY A 398 -22.50 23.68 -3.86
N ILE A 399 -21.38 23.88 -3.15
CA ILE A 399 -20.96 25.19 -2.63
C ILE A 399 -20.62 26.15 -3.77
N VAL A 400 -19.87 25.69 -4.78
CA VAL A 400 -19.55 26.51 -5.97
C VAL A 400 -20.82 26.91 -6.71
N HIS A 401 -21.77 25.98 -6.88
CA HIS A 401 -23.05 26.28 -7.52
C HIS A 401 -23.93 27.24 -6.69
N LEU A 402 -23.91 27.13 -5.35
CA LEU A 402 -24.59 28.07 -4.47
C LEU A 402 -23.99 29.48 -4.61
N TRP A 403 -22.66 29.60 -4.60
CA TRP A 403 -21.96 30.85 -4.81
C TRP A 403 -22.27 31.46 -6.18
N ASP A 404 -22.28 30.64 -7.24
CA ASP A 404 -22.64 31.06 -8.60
C ASP A 404 -24.07 31.63 -8.69
N LYS A 405 -25.00 31.16 -7.85
CA LYS A 405 -26.37 31.69 -7.79
C LYS A 405 -26.52 32.96 -6.95
N VAL A 406 -25.67 33.12 -5.94
CA VAL A 406 -25.77 34.24 -4.99
C VAL A 406 -24.97 35.47 -5.47
N LYS A 407 -23.97 35.29 -6.35
CA LYS A 407 -23.22 36.40 -6.95
C LYS A 407 -24.08 37.20 -7.94
N GLU A 408 -24.00 38.53 -7.89
CA GLU A 408 -24.76 39.45 -8.74
C GLU A 408 -24.26 39.49 -10.19
N ASP A 409 -22.96 39.24 -10.41
CA ASP A 409 -22.34 39.20 -11.75
C ASP A 409 -22.26 37.77 -12.31
N ARG A 410 -23.08 37.48 -13.33
CA ARG A 410 -23.11 36.17 -14.03
C ARG A 410 -21.95 35.96 -15.02
N SER A 411 -21.04 36.94 -15.17
CA SER A 411 -20.08 37.00 -16.29
C SER A 411 -18.74 36.29 -16.04
N GLN A 412 -18.45 35.81 -14.82
CA GLN A 412 -17.18 35.12 -14.50
C GLN A 412 -17.44 33.75 -13.86
N LYS A 413 -16.88 32.67 -14.44
CA LYS A 413 -16.82 31.34 -13.80
C LYS A 413 -15.86 31.41 -12.62
N THR A 414 -16.33 31.04 -11.43
CA THR A 414 -15.55 31.07 -10.21
C THR A 414 -14.86 29.72 -10.01
N GLU A 415 -13.55 29.67 -10.28
CA GLU A 415 -12.71 28.53 -9.92
C GLU A 415 -12.30 28.65 -8.45
N CYS A 416 -12.89 27.84 -7.57
CA CYS A 416 -12.51 27.76 -6.16
C CYS A 416 -11.41 26.71 -5.94
N LYS A 417 -10.27 27.13 -5.39
CA LYS A 417 -9.21 26.23 -4.92
C LYS A 417 -9.65 25.54 -3.62
N ASP A 418 -9.11 24.35 -3.33
CA ASP A 418 -9.56 23.50 -2.21
C ASP A 418 -9.43 24.14 -0.82
N GLN A 419 -8.53 25.12 -0.66
CA GLN A 419 -8.32 25.84 0.60
C GLN A 419 -9.37 26.96 0.84
N ASP A 420 -10.10 27.37 -0.20
CA ASP A 420 -11.01 28.53 -0.15
C ASP A 420 -12.48 28.14 0.01
N ILE A 421 -12.82 26.84 0.00
CA ILE A 421 -14.21 26.36 0.02
C ILE A 421 -14.96 26.79 1.28
N GLY A 422 -14.29 26.76 2.44
CA GLY A 422 -14.89 27.23 3.71
C GLY A 422 -15.17 28.73 3.71
N SER A 423 -14.22 29.53 3.21
CA SER A 423 -14.37 30.97 3.04
C SER A 423 -15.52 31.31 2.07
N VAL A 424 -15.63 30.59 0.96
CA VAL A 424 -16.70 30.77 -0.04
C VAL A 424 -18.07 30.43 0.56
N LEU A 425 -18.16 29.44 1.46
CA LEU A 425 -19.40 29.12 2.18
C LEU A 425 -19.79 30.22 3.18
N GLU A 426 -18.82 30.78 3.92
CA GLU A 426 -19.06 31.94 4.80
C GLU A 426 -19.50 33.18 4.00
N MET A 427 -18.91 33.41 2.83
CA MET A 427 -19.32 34.47 1.90
C MET A 427 -20.74 34.23 1.35
N CYS A 428 -21.10 32.98 1.01
CA CYS A 428 -22.48 32.63 0.66
C CYS A 428 -23.44 32.96 1.81
N MET A 429 -23.09 32.57 3.05
CA MET A 429 -23.93 32.76 4.23
C MET A 429 -24.16 34.23 4.56
N THR A 430 -23.10 35.04 4.57
CA THR A 430 -23.19 36.49 4.83
C THR A 430 -24.02 37.22 3.77
N LYS A 431 -23.86 36.86 2.49
CA LYS A 431 -24.66 37.46 1.40
C LYS A 431 -26.12 37.02 1.44
N ILE A 432 -26.42 35.74 1.72
CA ILE A 432 -27.81 35.27 1.92
C ILE A 432 -28.47 35.98 3.11
N MET A 433 -27.75 36.14 4.23
CA MET A 433 -28.24 36.91 5.38
C MET A 433 -28.51 38.37 5.04
N SER A 434 -27.63 39.00 4.25
CA SER A 434 -27.84 40.36 3.75
C SER A 434 -29.06 40.48 2.82
N LEU A 435 -29.25 39.51 1.91
CA LEU A 435 -30.43 39.44 1.04
C LEU A 435 -31.72 39.22 1.84
N LEU A 436 -31.69 38.33 2.83
CA LEU A 436 -32.82 38.10 3.75
C LEU A 436 -33.15 39.37 4.55
N GLN A 437 -32.14 40.10 5.02
CA GLN A 437 -32.33 41.38 5.72
C GLN A 437 -32.86 42.48 4.78
N ALA A 438 -32.49 42.45 3.49
CA ALA A 438 -33.01 43.36 2.47
C ALA A 438 -34.46 43.06 2.05
N ILE A 439 -34.90 41.81 2.25
CA ILE A 439 -36.27 41.34 1.99
C ILE A 439 -37.16 41.50 3.24
N ASN A 440 -36.59 41.42 4.45
CA ASN A 440 -37.32 41.63 5.71
C ASN A 440 -37.87 43.06 5.77
N GLY A 441 -39.18 43.20 5.54
CA GLY A 441 -39.91 44.48 5.50
C GLY A 441 -40.33 44.94 4.09
N LYS A 442 -40.09 44.16 3.04
CA LYS A 442 -40.65 44.39 1.70
C LYS A 442 -41.56 43.22 1.33
N ASP A 443 -42.87 43.49 1.21
CA ASP A 443 -43.78 42.56 0.54
C ASP A 443 -43.32 42.42 -0.91
N ILE A 444 -42.79 41.25 -1.27
CA ILE A 444 -42.49 40.92 -2.66
C ILE A 444 -43.84 40.62 -3.33
N ALA A 445 -44.44 41.61 -3.97
CA ALA A 445 -45.49 41.38 -4.93
C ALA A 445 -44.88 40.63 -6.13
N ILE A 446 -45.13 39.33 -6.23
CA ILE A 446 -44.81 38.55 -7.43
C ILE A 446 -45.87 38.91 -8.48
N GLU A 447 -45.66 40.01 -9.20
CA GLU A 447 -46.35 40.27 -10.46
C GLU A 447 -45.53 39.66 -11.59
N GLY A 448 -45.86 38.41 -11.94
CA GLY A 448 -45.26 37.69 -13.05
C GLY A 448 -45.68 36.23 -13.03
N ASP A 449 -46.23 35.77 -14.15
CA ASP A 449 -46.72 34.41 -14.34
C ASP A 449 -45.59 33.39 -14.07
N LEU A 450 -45.74 32.59 -13.01
CA LEU A 450 -44.74 31.64 -12.51
C LEU A 450 -44.43 30.49 -13.50
N SER A 451 -45.08 30.49 -14.66
CA SER A 451 -44.94 29.52 -15.76
C SER A 451 -43.72 29.79 -16.66
N ALA A 452 -43.13 30.99 -16.62
CA ALA A 452 -42.11 31.43 -17.57
C ALA A 452 -40.65 31.33 -17.08
N ILE A 453 -40.40 30.72 -15.92
CA ILE A 453 -39.03 30.43 -15.46
C ILE A 453 -38.58 29.12 -16.12
N PRO A 454 -37.58 29.12 -17.02
CA PRO A 454 -37.06 27.88 -17.58
C PRO A 454 -36.40 27.09 -16.45
N VAL A 455 -37.10 26.03 -16.01
CA VAL A 455 -36.59 25.07 -15.05
C VAL A 455 -35.54 24.20 -15.75
N HIS A 456 -34.32 24.73 -15.86
CA HIS A 456 -33.16 23.90 -16.16
C HIS A 456 -32.77 23.14 -14.89
N LEU A 457 -33.41 21.99 -14.69
CA LEU A 457 -32.94 21.01 -13.72
C LEU A 457 -31.64 20.40 -14.26
N THR A 458 -30.54 20.60 -13.56
CA THR A 458 -29.28 19.90 -13.83
C THR A 458 -29.42 18.42 -13.50
N THR A 459 -28.71 17.56 -14.25
CA THR A 459 -28.73 16.09 -14.16
C THR A 459 -28.25 15.51 -12.82
N GLN A 460 -27.85 16.35 -11.87
CA GLN A 460 -27.35 15.96 -10.55
C GLN A 460 -28.39 16.14 -9.42
N ASN A 461 -29.61 16.56 -9.73
CA ASN A 461 -30.68 16.58 -8.73
C ASN A 461 -31.19 15.16 -8.46
N THR A 462 -30.66 14.52 -7.41
CA THR A 462 -31.32 13.37 -6.79
C THR A 462 -32.57 13.87 -6.08
N ARG A 463 -33.73 13.56 -6.66
CA ARG A 463 -35.03 13.75 -6.01
C ARG A 463 -35.05 12.88 -4.76
N VAL A 464 -34.81 13.47 -3.59
CA VAL A 464 -35.02 12.79 -2.32
C VAL A 464 -36.52 12.52 -2.20
N ARG A 465 -36.92 11.27 -2.44
CA ARG A 465 -38.24 10.80 -2.02
C ARG A 465 -38.20 10.79 -0.49
N LEU A 466 -38.88 11.77 0.12
CA LEU A 466 -39.32 11.64 1.49
C LEU A 466 -40.29 10.46 1.52
N LEU A 467 -39.78 9.29 1.87
CA LEU A 467 -40.60 8.16 2.27
C LEU A 467 -41.38 8.62 3.51
N PRO A 468 -42.72 8.50 3.53
CA PRO A 468 -43.47 8.67 4.75
C PRO A 468 -42.94 7.68 5.79
N SER A 469 -42.54 8.23 6.94
CA SER A 469 -42.20 7.48 8.14
C SER A 469 -43.35 6.53 8.46
N ALA A 470 -43.08 5.22 8.33
CA ALA A 470 -43.94 4.17 8.84
C ALA A 470 -43.06 3.00 9.29
N PHE A 471 -43.10 2.81 10.61
CA PHE A 471 -42.87 1.58 11.35
C PHE A 471 -41.45 1.02 11.47
N GLU A 472 -40.97 1.12 12.71
CA GLU A 472 -40.04 0.23 13.37
C GLU A 472 -40.42 -1.25 13.17
N SER A 473 -39.41 -2.09 12.98
CA SER A 473 -39.26 -3.30 13.77
C SER A 473 -37.77 -3.64 13.81
N GLU A 474 -37.18 -3.43 14.98
CA GLU A 474 -36.01 -4.14 15.45
C GLU A 474 -36.25 -5.64 15.27
N ASP A 475 -35.31 -6.35 14.66
CA ASP A 475 -35.03 -7.74 14.98
C ASP A 475 -33.52 -7.95 14.75
N ASP A 476 -32.84 -7.92 15.88
CA ASP A 476 -31.49 -8.41 16.13
C ASP A 476 -31.55 -9.94 16.06
N ASP A 477 -30.81 -10.55 15.14
CA ASP A 477 -30.41 -11.95 15.28
C ASP A 477 -29.02 -12.13 14.66
N SER A 478 -28.06 -12.10 15.56
CA SER A 478 -26.73 -12.67 15.41
C SER A 478 -26.86 -14.20 15.31
N ASP A 479 -26.48 -14.80 14.19
CA ASP A 479 -25.99 -16.18 14.24
C ASP A 479 -24.87 -16.46 13.24
N ASN A 480 -23.93 -17.24 13.73
CA ASN A 480 -22.58 -17.48 13.27
C ASN A 480 -22.48 -18.91 12.71
N GLY A 481 -21.76 -19.06 11.61
CA GLY A 481 -21.34 -20.36 11.06
C GLY A 481 -21.37 -20.33 9.54
N GLY A 482 -20.30 -20.57 8.78
CA GLY A 482 -19.12 -21.36 9.03
C GLY A 482 -18.89 -22.21 7.77
N THR A 483 -17.64 -22.26 7.28
CA THR A 483 -17.11 -23.10 6.18
C THR A 483 -17.66 -22.83 4.78
N GLY A 484 -16.87 -22.67 3.71
CA GLY A 484 -15.52 -23.13 3.39
C GLY A 484 -15.58 -23.81 2.03
N GLY A 485 -14.95 -23.24 1.00
CA GLY A 485 -15.03 -23.80 -0.36
C GLY A 485 -14.29 -22.97 -1.40
N ASN A 486 -12.97 -23.13 -1.41
CA ASN A 486 -12.04 -22.55 -2.38
C ASN A 486 -12.10 -23.32 -3.71
N GLY A 487 -12.00 -22.63 -4.85
CA GLY A 487 -11.78 -23.30 -6.15
C GLY A 487 -11.89 -22.40 -7.38
N VAL A 488 -10.76 -21.81 -7.79
CA VAL A 488 -10.26 -21.61 -9.18
C VAL A 488 -11.29 -21.06 -10.20
N GLY A 489 -11.23 -19.83 -10.72
CA GLY A 489 -10.09 -19.16 -11.35
C GLY A 489 -10.23 -19.26 -12.87
N GLU A 490 -10.77 -18.23 -13.55
CA GLU A 490 -10.42 -17.90 -14.94
C GLU A 490 -11.00 -16.54 -15.37
N ALA A 491 -10.21 -15.83 -16.16
CA ALA A 491 -10.45 -14.49 -16.70
C ALA A 491 -11.37 -14.52 -17.93
N GLY A 492 -11.97 -13.38 -18.27
CA GLY A 492 -12.46 -13.11 -19.63
C GLY A 492 -13.81 -12.40 -19.70
N ASP A 493 -13.74 -11.11 -19.94
CA ASP A 493 -14.52 -10.33 -20.91
C ASP A 493 -16.05 -10.52 -21.07
N ASP A 494 -16.71 -9.38 -20.84
CA ASP A 494 -17.69 -8.73 -21.72
C ASP A 494 -19.16 -9.21 -21.76
N GLU A 495 -19.98 -8.20 -22.03
CA GLU A 495 -21.38 -8.20 -22.45
C GLU A 495 -22.47 -8.40 -21.37
N GLY A 496 -23.20 -7.29 -21.16
CA GLY A 496 -24.39 -7.26 -20.33
C GLY A 496 -25.48 -8.18 -20.87
N HIS A 497 -26.06 -8.99 -19.98
CA HIS A 497 -27.32 -9.63 -20.24
C HIS A 497 -28.22 -9.59 -19.00
N THR A 498 -29.33 -8.89 -19.18
CA THR A 498 -30.57 -8.91 -18.40
C THR A 498 -30.85 -10.25 -17.70
N THR A 499 -31.01 -10.22 -16.37
CA THR A 499 -31.47 -11.33 -15.54
C THR A 499 -32.91 -11.73 -15.91
N VAL A 500 -33.06 -12.67 -16.84
CA VAL A 500 -34.31 -13.38 -17.10
C VAL A 500 -34.38 -14.56 -16.13
N VAL A 501 -35.34 -14.51 -15.22
CA VAL A 501 -35.64 -15.60 -14.28
C VAL A 501 -36.10 -16.83 -15.09
N PRO A 502 -35.46 -18.01 -14.96
CA PRO A 502 -35.82 -19.18 -15.76
C PRO A 502 -37.19 -19.75 -15.42
N ASP A 503 -38.00 -20.02 -16.45
CA ASP A 503 -39.31 -20.63 -16.31
C ASP A 503 -39.28 -22.04 -15.73
N ARG A 504 -40.36 -22.39 -15.03
CA ARG A 504 -40.56 -23.65 -14.27
C ARG A 504 -40.23 -24.93 -15.06
N ASP A 505 -40.41 -24.93 -16.37
CA ASP A 505 -40.12 -26.10 -17.22
C ASP A 505 -38.63 -26.27 -17.52
N ALA A 506 -37.85 -25.17 -17.56
CA ALA A 506 -36.39 -25.23 -17.67
C ALA A 506 -35.78 -25.83 -16.39
N ILE A 507 -36.31 -25.44 -15.22
CA ILE A 507 -35.91 -26.00 -13.93
C ILE A 507 -36.22 -27.51 -13.89
N LYS A 508 -37.44 -27.92 -14.27
CA LYS A 508 -37.79 -29.36 -14.32
C LYS A 508 -36.90 -30.18 -15.24
N LYS A 509 -36.52 -29.63 -16.41
CA LYS A 509 -35.65 -30.32 -17.37
C LYS A 509 -34.23 -30.47 -16.82
N ALA A 510 -33.70 -29.45 -16.13
CA ALA A 510 -32.42 -29.52 -15.44
C ALA A 510 -32.43 -30.53 -14.28
N THR A 511 -33.53 -30.58 -13.50
CA THR A 511 -33.66 -31.56 -12.41
C THR A 511 -33.76 -33.00 -12.93
N MET A 512 -34.48 -33.23 -14.03
CA MET A 512 -34.52 -34.56 -14.68
C MET A 512 -33.17 -34.97 -15.27
N ALA A 513 -32.40 -34.04 -15.84
CA ALA A 513 -31.07 -34.34 -16.35
C ALA A 513 -30.10 -34.75 -15.22
N MET A 514 -30.17 -34.08 -14.07
CA MET A 514 -29.41 -34.43 -12.86
C MET A 514 -29.78 -35.81 -12.30
N LEU A 515 -31.08 -36.15 -12.27
CA LEU A 515 -31.55 -37.47 -11.84
C LEU A 515 -31.09 -38.60 -12.78
N ASN A 516 -31.10 -38.35 -14.10
CA ASN A 516 -30.63 -39.31 -15.09
C ASN A 516 -29.10 -39.49 -15.07
N ALA A 517 -28.33 -38.44 -14.77
CA ALA A 517 -26.88 -38.53 -14.59
C ALA A 517 -26.51 -39.36 -13.34
N ARG A 518 -27.27 -39.20 -12.25
CA ARG A 518 -27.08 -39.94 -11.00
C ARG A 518 -27.39 -41.44 -11.13
N ASN A 519 -28.30 -41.82 -12.02
CA ASN A 519 -28.66 -43.23 -12.26
C ASN A 519 -27.71 -43.98 -13.22
N LYS A 520 -26.79 -43.29 -13.93
CA LYS A 520 -25.76 -43.94 -14.78
C LYS A 520 -24.57 -44.50 -14.01
N GLY A 521 -24.46 -44.24 -12.70
CA GLY A 521 -23.31 -44.66 -11.86
C GLY A 521 -23.30 -46.12 -11.40
N LYS A 522 -24.28 -46.95 -11.77
CA LYS A 522 -24.33 -48.39 -11.38
C LYS A 522 -24.37 -49.29 -12.62
N GLY A 523 -23.19 -49.62 -13.15
CA GLY A 523 -23.04 -50.53 -14.29
C GLY A 523 -21.65 -51.15 -14.44
N GLY A 524 -21.38 -52.21 -13.66
CA GLY A 524 -20.57 -53.40 -13.96
C GLY A 524 -19.25 -53.33 -14.75
N ARG A 525 -18.15 -53.66 -14.06
CA ARG A 525 -16.83 -54.09 -14.60
C ARG A 525 -16.96 -55.26 -15.59
N LYS A 526 -16.19 -55.25 -16.70
CA LYS A 526 -15.69 -56.47 -17.37
C LYS A 526 -14.18 -56.37 -17.62
N LYS A 527 -13.46 -57.34 -17.06
CA LYS A 527 -12.03 -57.67 -17.29
C LYS A 527 -11.83 -58.25 -18.70
N LYS A 528 -10.70 -57.98 -19.34
CA LYS A 528 -10.06 -58.94 -20.27
C LYS A 528 -8.52 -58.89 -20.14
N LYS A 529 -7.93 -60.07 -20.35
CA LYS A 529 -6.63 -60.62 -19.92
C LYS A 529 -5.71 -60.72 -21.16
N LYS A 530 -4.46 -60.24 -21.09
CA LYS A 530 -3.14 -60.94 -21.16
C LYS A 530 -2.70 -61.56 -22.51
N GLY A 531 -1.45 -61.25 -22.89
CA GLY A 531 -0.53 -61.93 -23.82
C GLY A 531 0.46 -60.90 -24.42
N GLY A 532 1.80 -60.97 -24.37
CA GLY A 532 2.77 -62.00 -23.98
C GLY A 532 3.45 -62.64 -25.20
N ALA A 533 4.67 -62.16 -25.56
CA ALA A 533 5.79 -62.73 -26.36
C ALA A 533 6.57 -61.53 -26.95
N ASP A 534 7.84 -61.23 -26.62
CA ASP A 534 9.14 -61.93 -26.81
C ASP A 534 9.70 -61.89 -28.26
N ASP A 535 11.03 -61.72 -28.31
CA ASP A 535 12.01 -61.74 -29.42
C ASP A 535 12.35 -60.37 -30.06
N GLU A 536 13.49 -59.77 -29.70
CA GLU A 536 14.85 -59.97 -30.28
C GLU A 536 15.00 -59.26 -31.64
N ASP A 537 15.81 -58.20 -31.67
CA ASP A 537 17.01 -58.18 -32.51
C ASP A 537 17.86 -56.92 -32.33
N GLU A 538 19.16 -57.17 -32.36
CA GLU A 538 20.29 -56.28 -32.41
C GLU A 538 20.15 -55.21 -33.51
N ASP A 539 20.66 -54.00 -33.27
CA ASP A 539 21.63 -53.45 -34.22
C ASP A 539 22.46 -52.32 -33.60
N VAL A 540 23.76 -52.55 -33.65
CA VAL A 540 24.86 -51.63 -33.40
C VAL A 540 25.34 -51.18 -34.77
N SER A 541 25.32 -49.87 -35.06
CA SER A 541 26.32 -49.24 -35.93
C SER A 541 26.19 -47.71 -35.94
N ASP A 542 27.36 -47.09 -35.72
CA ASP A 542 27.82 -45.70 -35.88
C ASP A 542 27.28 -44.57 -34.98
#